data_AF-A0A960RPP3-F1
#
_entry.id   AF-A0A960RPP3-F1
#
_cell.length_a   1.000
_cell.length_b   1.000
_cell.length_c   1.000
_cell.angle_alpha   90.00
_cell.angle_beta   90.00
_cell.angle_gamma   90.00
#
_symmetry.space_group_name_H-M   'P 1'
#
loop_
_entity.id
_entity.type
_entity.pdbx_description
1 polymer ?
#
loop_
_entity_poly.entity_id
_entity_poly.type
_entity_poly.pdbx_seq_one_letter_code
_entity_poly.pdbx_strand_id
1 'polypeptide(L)'
;MDKKEGVSVQEIENFARKYTYEVFFSLVFILASFFSMVMFGVAWSVYLTCLGGVLGVWFPAKVEKFGGSAFQFVKRQAKPTLIVLAVVGLVVAVFLPPLVFFVLGLMGGKTLFRHAMQGSGQKPPGQGQ
;
A
#
# COMPACT_ATOMS: atom_id res chain seq x y z
N MET A 1 41.93 8.10 -4.10
CA MET A 1 41.57 6.69 -4.35
C MET A 1 40.08 6.56 -4.15
N ASP A 2 39.36 6.42 -5.26
CA ASP A 2 37.91 6.39 -5.36
C ASP A 2 37.25 5.31 -4.49
N LYS A 3 36.32 5.77 -3.65
CA LYS A 3 35.43 4.94 -2.86
C LYS A 3 34.35 4.40 -3.81
N LYS A 4 34.59 3.25 -4.42
CA LYS A 4 33.54 2.53 -5.17
C LYS A 4 32.52 1.97 -4.19
N GLU A 5 31.58 2.81 -3.78
CA GLU A 5 30.38 2.43 -3.03
C GLU A 5 29.40 1.72 -3.99
N GLY A 6 29.78 0.51 -4.40
CA GLY A 6 28.89 -0.39 -5.13
C GLY A 6 28.18 -1.29 -4.13
N VAL A 7 26.86 -1.18 -4.04
CA VAL A 7 26.05 -2.20 -3.35
C VAL A 7 26.20 -3.50 -4.14
N SER A 8 26.65 -4.58 -3.50
CA SER A 8 26.83 -5.84 -4.21
C SER A 8 25.45 -6.41 -4.60
N VAL A 9 25.36 -7.07 -5.76
CA VAL A 9 24.11 -7.72 -6.19
C VAL A 9 23.58 -8.69 -5.14
N GLN A 10 24.48 -9.33 -4.38
CA GLN A 10 24.14 -10.21 -3.25
C GLN A 10 23.55 -9.45 -2.06
N GLU A 11 23.99 -8.22 -1.80
CA GLU A 11 23.39 -7.35 -0.78
C GLU A 11 21.99 -6.89 -1.19
N ILE A 12 21.80 -6.55 -2.47
CA ILE A 12 20.47 -6.22 -3.03
C ILE A 12 19.54 -7.42 -2.91
N GLU A 13 20.01 -8.63 -3.24
CA GLU A 13 19.19 -9.84 -3.13
C GLU A 13 18.84 -10.17 -1.67
N ASN A 14 19.81 -10.07 -0.75
CA ASN A 14 19.56 -10.29 0.67
C ASN A 14 18.61 -9.25 1.26
N PHE A 15 18.73 -7.98 0.84
CA PHE A 15 17.80 -6.92 1.22
C PHE A 15 16.40 -7.17 0.66
N ALA A 16 16.29 -7.51 -0.62
CA ALA A 16 15.02 -7.84 -1.27
C ALA A 16 14.35 -9.09 -0.66
N ARG A 17 15.14 -10.07 -0.20
CA ARG A 17 14.63 -11.27 0.48
C ARG A 17 14.14 -10.96 1.91
N LYS A 18 14.74 -9.97 2.57
CA LYS A 18 14.33 -9.52 3.91
C LYS A 18 13.12 -8.59 3.87
N TYR A 19 13.05 -7.70 2.88
CA TYR A 19 12.02 -6.67 2.72
C TYR A 19 11.14 -6.89 1.48
N THR A 20 10.88 -8.16 1.13
CA THR A 20 10.18 -8.53 -0.12
C THR A 20 8.85 -7.80 -0.27
N TYR A 21 8.09 -7.63 0.81
CA TYR A 21 6.82 -6.91 0.78
C TYR A 21 7.00 -5.41 0.54
N GLU A 22 7.96 -4.77 1.20
CA GLU A 22 8.18 -3.32 1.06
C GLU A 22 8.69 -2.98 -0.33
N VAL A 23 9.64 -3.77 -0.86
CA VAL A 23 10.13 -3.63 -2.23
C VAL A 23 9.01 -3.85 -3.23
N PHE A 24 8.16 -4.85 -3.02
CA PHE A 24 7.02 -5.13 -3.88
C PHE A 24 5.99 -3.99 -3.87
N PHE A 25 5.58 -3.50 -2.69
CA PHE A 25 4.67 -2.36 -2.57
C PHE A 25 5.25 -1.10 -3.22
N SER A 26 6.55 -0.87 -3.08
CA SER A 26 7.24 0.26 -3.70
C SER A 26 7.22 0.15 -5.22
N LEU A 27 7.50 -1.03 -5.78
CA LEU A 27 7.42 -1.27 -7.23
C LEU A 27 6.00 -1.07 -7.77
N VAL A 28 4.99 -1.64 -7.09
CA VAL A 28 3.57 -1.44 -7.43
C VAL A 28 3.21 0.04 -7.40
N PHE A 29 3.67 0.79 -6.40
CA PHE A 29 3.39 2.21 -6.28
C PHE A 29 4.05 3.05 -7.38
N ILE A 30 5.32 2.78 -7.69
CA ILE A 30 6.05 3.46 -8.77
C ILE A 30 5.39 3.19 -10.11
N LEU A 31 5.05 1.92 -10.40
CA LEU A 31 4.37 1.53 -11.62
C LEU A 31 2.99 2.18 -11.72
N ALA A 32 2.17 2.10 -10.66
CA ALA A 32 0.86 2.75 -10.65
C ALA A 32 0.98 4.27 -10.85
N SER A 33 1.98 4.92 -10.24
CA SER A 33 2.21 6.35 -10.44
C SER A 33 2.54 6.69 -11.88
N PHE A 34 3.43 5.91 -12.51
CA PHE A 34 3.81 6.10 -13.90
C PHE A 34 2.63 5.85 -14.85
N PHE A 35 1.95 4.71 -14.73
CA PHE A 35 0.83 4.35 -15.60
C PHE A 35 -0.40 5.22 -15.38
N SER A 36 -0.62 5.73 -14.16
CA SER A 36 -1.65 6.73 -13.92
C SER A 36 -1.40 8.00 -14.72
N MET A 37 -0.16 8.47 -14.79
CA MET A 37 0.17 9.69 -15.52
C MET A 37 -0.02 9.48 -17.03
N VAL A 38 0.39 8.32 -17.54
CA VAL A 38 0.36 7.99 -18.97
C VAL A 38 -1.05 7.66 -19.48
N MET A 39 -1.84 6.85 -18.75
CA MET A 39 -3.09 6.29 -19.28
C MET A 39 -4.38 6.95 -18.76
N PHE A 40 -4.40 7.36 -17.48
CA PHE A 40 -5.64 7.82 -16.83
C PHE A 40 -5.62 9.32 -16.48
N GLY A 41 -4.45 9.98 -16.56
CA GLY A 41 -4.27 11.36 -16.15
C GLY A 41 -4.16 11.54 -14.63
N VAL A 42 -3.42 12.55 -14.21
CA VAL A 42 -3.13 12.83 -12.79
C VAL A 42 -4.40 13.16 -11.99
N ALA A 43 -5.36 13.86 -12.62
CA ALA A 43 -6.58 14.33 -11.96
C ALA A 43 -7.43 13.17 -11.39
N TRP A 44 -7.57 12.07 -12.11
CA TRP A 44 -8.36 10.90 -11.68
C TRP A 44 -7.77 10.23 -10.45
N SER A 45 -6.44 10.07 -10.42
CA SER A 45 -5.76 9.47 -9.27
C SER A 45 -5.79 10.36 -8.04
N VAL A 46 -5.69 11.67 -8.21
CA VAL A 46 -5.87 12.63 -7.10
C VAL A 46 -7.30 12.55 -6.57
N TYR A 47 -8.30 12.62 -7.45
CA TYR A 47 -9.71 12.55 -7.06
C TYR A 47 -10.03 11.27 -6.28
N LEU A 48 -9.56 10.11 -6.77
CA LEU A 48 -9.79 8.83 -6.10
C LEU A 48 -8.98 8.68 -4.82
N THR A 49 -7.77 9.23 -4.73
CA THR A 49 -7.02 9.28 -3.48
C THR A 49 -7.78 10.09 -2.43
N CYS A 50 -8.32 11.25 -2.81
CA CYS A 50 -9.13 12.07 -1.91
C CYS A 50 -10.42 11.35 -1.49
N LEU A 51 -11.14 10.74 -2.45
CA LEU A 51 -12.36 9.97 -2.17
C LEU A 51 -12.07 8.80 -1.22
N GLY A 52 -10.99 8.05 -1.48
CA GLY A 52 -10.49 6.99 -0.60
C GLY A 52 -10.17 7.55 0.79
N GLY A 53 -9.49 8.70 0.87
CA GLY A 53 -9.18 9.39 2.12
C GLY A 53 -10.42 9.69 2.96
N VAL A 54 -11.43 10.30 2.35
CA VAL A 54 -12.70 10.62 3.04
C VAL A 54 -13.39 9.35 3.53
N LEU A 55 -13.48 8.32 2.69
CA LEU A 55 -14.06 7.03 3.08
C LEU A 55 -13.26 6.34 4.20
N GLY A 56 -11.93 6.47 4.19
CA GLY A 56 -11.04 5.96 5.22
C GLY A 56 -11.25 6.63 6.58
N VAL A 57 -11.56 7.93 6.59
CA VAL A 57 -11.91 8.68 7.79
C VAL A 57 -13.32 8.34 8.29
N TRP A 58 -14.29 8.16 7.39
CA TRP A 58 -15.67 7.84 7.76
C TRP A 58 -15.88 6.40 8.23
N PHE A 59 -15.16 5.44 7.64
CA PHE A 59 -15.32 4.02 7.97
C PHE A 59 -14.01 3.34 8.42
N PRO A 60 -13.31 3.89 9.44
CA PRO A 60 -11.97 3.44 9.82
C PRO A 60 -11.97 1.97 10.26
N ALA A 61 -13.00 1.52 11.01
CA ALA A 61 -13.13 0.14 11.46
C ALA A 61 -13.34 -0.86 10.32
N LYS A 62 -14.10 -0.48 9.27
CA LYS A 62 -14.29 -1.34 8.09
C LYS A 62 -12.98 -1.45 7.31
N VAL A 63 -12.31 -0.32 7.07
CA VAL A 63 -11.01 -0.30 6.38
C VAL A 63 -9.96 -1.08 7.16
N GLU A 64 -9.94 -0.99 8.49
CA GLU A 64 -9.06 -1.79 9.34
C GLU A 64 -9.35 -3.29 9.24
N LYS A 65 -10.62 -3.68 9.31
CA LYS A 65 -11.02 -5.08 9.17
C LYS A 65 -10.64 -5.63 7.80
N PHE A 66 -10.95 -4.92 6.71
CA PHE A 66 -10.62 -5.34 5.36
C PHE A 66 -9.10 -5.40 5.13
N GLY A 67 -8.36 -4.36 5.53
CA GLY A 67 -6.89 -4.35 5.41
C GLY A 67 -6.23 -5.44 6.25
N GLY A 68 -6.70 -5.64 7.48
CA GLY A 68 -6.23 -6.69 8.37
C GLY A 68 -6.51 -8.10 7.84
N SER A 69 -7.73 -8.35 7.34
CA SER A 69 -8.09 -9.62 6.71
C SER A 69 -7.31 -9.88 5.43
N ALA A 70 -7.11 -8.87 4.58
CA ALA A 70 -6.31 -9.00 3.37
C ALA A 70 -4.84 -9.33 3.70
N PHE A 71 -4.25 -8.65 4.68
CA PHE A 71 -2.88 -8.91 5.09
C PHE A 71 -2.71 -10.28 5.77
N GLN A 72 -3.66 -10.69 6.62
CA GLN A 72 -3.68 -12.03 7.19
C GLN A 72 -3.86 -13.10 6.11
N PHE A 73 -4.69 -12.84 5.10
CA PHE A 73 -4.88 -13.73 3.97
C PHE A 73 -3.55 -13.94 3.23
N VAL A 74 -2.86 -12.87 2.86
CA VAL A 74 -1.54 -12.94 2.18
C VAL A 74 -0.51 -13.67 3.04
N LYS A 75 -0.43 -13.36 4.34
CA LYS A 75 0.51 -14.01 5.26
C LYS A 75 0.29 -15.51 5.43
N ARG A 76 -0.94 -15.99 5.28
CA ARG A 76 -1.28 -17.42 5.40
C ARG A 76 -1.03 -18.21 4.12
N GLN A 77 -0.75 -17.55 3.00
CA GLN A 77 -0.53 -18.22 1.73
C GLN A 77 0.86 -18.85 1.63
N ALA A 78 0.94 -19.98 0.91
CA ALA A 78 2.21 -20.60 0.55
C ALA A 78 3.01 -19.72 -0.42
N LYS A 79 4.34 -19.88 -0.42
CA LYS A 79 5.26 -19.14 -1.31
C LYS A 79 4.80 -19.04 -2.78
N PRO A 80 4.36 -20.11 -3.48
CA PRO A 80 3.91 -19.99 -4.86
C PRO A 80 2.66 -19.10 -5.01
N THR A 81 1.69 -19.23 -4.11
CA THR A 81 0.48 -18.40 -4.13
C THR A 81 0.79 -16.94 -3.86
N LEU A 82 1.80 -16.66 -3.02
CA LEU A 82 2.27 -15.30 -2.78
C LEU A 82 2.87 -14.66 -4.04
N ILE A 83 3.65 -15.43 -4.82
CA ILE A 83 4.15 -14.98 -6.12
C ILE A 83 2.99 -14.70 -7.08
N VAL A 84 1.98 -15.56 -7.13
CA VAL A 84 0.78 -15.33 -7.96
C VAL A 84 0.08 -14.03 -7.55
N LEU A 85 -0.15 -13.82 -6.25
CA LEU A 85 -0.76 -12.58 -5.75
C LEU A 85 0.08 -11.34 -6.06
N ALA A 86 1.40 -11.47 -6.02
CA ALA A 86 2.32 -10.39 -6.40
C ALA A 86 2.21 -10.06 -7.90
N VAL A 87 2.18 -11.06 -8.78
CA VAL A 87 1.97 -10.86 -10.21
C VAL A 87 0.61 -10.22 -10.49
N VAL A 88 -0.45 -10.69 -9.83
CA VAL A 88 -1.79 -10.08 -9.95
C VAL A 88 -1.76 -8.62 -9.48
N GLY A 89 -1.07 -8.31 -8.38
CA GLY A 89 -0.89 -6.94 -7.91
C GLY A 89 -0.18 -6.04 -8.92
N LEU A 90 0.85 -6.54 -9.60
CA LEU A 90 1.54 -5.82 -10.68
C LEU A 90 0.62 -5.57 -11.88
N VAL A 91 -0.15 -6.56 -12.29
CA VAL A 91 -1.14 -6.41 -13.38
C VAL A 91 -2.16 -5.33 -13.00
N VAL A 92 -2.72 -5.39 -11.79
CA VAL A 92 -3.65 -4.36 -11.31
C VAL A 92 -3.00 -2.98 -11.27
N ALA A 93 -1.73 -2.86 -10.88
CA ALA A 93 -1.01 -1.59 -10.86
C ALA A 93 -0.86 -0.95 -12.24
N VAL A 94 -0.69 -1.77 -13.28
CA VAL A 94 -0.52 -1.32 -14.67
C VAL A 94 -1.86 -0.98 -15.31
N PHE A 95 -2.87 -1.83 -15.15
CA PHE A 95 -4.15 -1.68 -15.84
C PHE A 95 -5.16 -0.84 -15.07
N LEU A 96 -5.11 -0.84 -13.73
CA LEU A 96 -5.97 -0.05 -12.86
C LEU A 96 -5.16 0.77 -11.84
N PRO A 97 -4.24 1.66 -12.27
CA PRO A 97 -3.58 2.60 -11.36
C PRO A 97 -4.53 3.40 -10.45
N PRO A 98 -5.69 3.91 -10.96
CA PRO A 98 -6.69 4.60 -10.14
C PRO A 98 -7.11 3.83 -8.87
N LEU A 99 -7.19 2.50 -8.95
CA LEU A 99 -7.55 1.64 -7.82
C LEU A 99 -6.47 1.61 -6.74
N VAL A 100 -5.19 1.60 -7.15
CA VAL A 100 -4.05 1.64 -6.23
C VAL A 100 -4.08 2.95 -5.42
N PHE A 101 -4.30 4.07 -6.09
CA PHE A 101 -4.45 5.39 -5.47
C PHE A 101 -5.65 5.48 -4.52
N PHE A 102 -6.78 4.88 -4.89
CA PHE A 102 -7.95 4.79 -4.01
C PHE A 102 -7.65 4.02 -2.72
N VAL A 103 -7.00 2.86 -2.81
CA VAL A 103 -6.62 2.05 -1.64
C VAL A 103 -5.61 2.80 -0.76
N LEU A 104 -4.65 3.50 -1.36
CA LEU A 104 -3.72 4.36 -0.62
C LEU A 104 -4.46 5.48 0.11
N GLY A 105 -5.44 6.12 -0.55
CA GLY A 105 -6.35 7.09 0.06
C GLY A 105 -7.06 6.50 1.28
N LEU A 106 -7.68 5.33 1.16
CA LEU A 106 -8.37 4.64 2.26
C LEU A 106 -7.44 4.40 3.46
N MET A 107 -6.22 3.91 3.21
CA MET A 107 -5.25 3.66 4.27
C MET A 107 -4.75 4.96 4.91
N GLY A 108 -4.52 6.00 4.11
CA GLY A 108 -4.14 7.34 4.57
C GLY A 108 -5.20 7.98 5.45
N GLY A 109 -6.47 7.95 5.02
CA GLY A 109 -7.60 8.48 5.76
C GLY A 109 -7.80 7.81 7.12
N LYS A 110 -7.72 6.47 7.16
CA LYS A 110 -7.76 5.71 8.43
C LYS A 110 -6.63 6.12 9.38
N THR A 111 -5.42 6.29 8.84
CA THR A 111 -4.23 6.64 9.62
C THR A 111 -4.35 8.06 10.19
N LEU A 112 -4.84 9.00 9.38
CA LEU A 112 -5.13 10.36 9.79
C LEU A 112 -6.18 10.40 10.92
N PHE A 113 -7.27 9.65 10.78
CA PHE A 113 -8.29 9.52 11.82
C PHE A 113 -7.70 8.99 13.14
N ARG A 114 -6.84 7.96 13.06
CA ARG A 114 -6.18 7.40 14.24
C ARG A 114 -5.27 8.42 14.93
N HIS A 115 -4.49 9.20 14.18
CA HIS A 115 -3.65 10.25 14.75
C HIS A 115 -4.47 11.39 15.36
N ALA A 116 -5.57 11.79 14.71
CA ALA A 116 -6.49 12.79 15.25
C ALA A 116 -7.11 12.34 16.57
N MET A 117 -7.54 11.08 16.68
CA MET A 117 -8.11 10.52 17.91
C MET A 117 -7.07 10.42 19.05
N GLN A 118 -5.83 10.03 18.74
CA GLN A 118 -4.73 9.99 19.70
C GLN A 118 -4.36 11.38 20.25
N GLY A 119 -4.35 12.40 19.40
CA GLY A 119 -4.15 13.79 19.84
C GLY A 119 -5.31 14.35 20.67
N SER A 120 -6.51 13.79 20.52
CA SER A 120 -7.73 14.21 21.23
C SER A 120 -7.95 13.49 22.57
N GLY A 121 -7.07 12.56 22.97
CA GLY A 121 -7.24 11.73 24.16
C GLY A 121 -8.41 10.74 24.08
N GLN A 122 -9.03 10.57 22.90
CA GLN A 122 -10.19 9.69 22.70
C GLN A 122 -9.75 8.34 22.15
N LYS A 123 -10.18 7.25 22.80
CA LYS A 123 -9.85 5.88 22.37
C LYS A 123 -10.55 5.58 21.03
N PRO A 124 -9.86 5.07 20.00
CA PRO A 124 -10.48 4.80 18.71
C PRO A 124 -11.56 3.70 18.83
N PRO A 125 -12.70 3.83 18.11
CA PRO A 125 -13.74 2.82 18.08
C PRO A 125 -13.19 1.52 17.48
N GLY A 126 -13.17 0.44 18.29
CA GLY A 126 -12.61 -0.87 17.93
C GLY A 126 -11.43 -1.34 18.79
N GLN A 127 -10.96 -0.55 19.77
CA GLN A 127 -9.98 -0.98 20.79
C GLN A 127 -10.60 -1.26 22.17
N GLY A 128 -11.87 -1.66 22.20
CA GLY A 128 -12.58 -2.07 23.41
C GLY A 128 -13.03 -3.53 23.29
N GLN A 129 -12.30 -4.40 23.99
CA GLN A 129 -12.49 -5.85 24.18
C GLN A 129 -12.10 -6.74 22.99
#